data_AF-A0A959UGP3-F1
#
_entry.id   AF-A0A959UGP3-F1
#
_cell.length_a   1.000
_cell.length_b   1.000
_cell.length_c   1.000
_cell.angle_alpha   90.00
_cell.angle_beta   90.00
_cell.angle_gamma   90.00
#
_symmetry.space_group_name_H-M   'P 1'
#
loop_
_entity.id
_entity.type
_entity.pdbx_description
1 polymer ?
#
loop_
_entity_poly.entity_id
_entity_poly.type
_entity_poly.pdbx_seq_one_letter_code
_entity_poly.pdbx_strand_id
1 'polypeptide(L)'
;MLRTIIGIAAIIIILTSCFKEDDPMPPFPMQTTTIEMGKYYQYQYHFNLSENKKLTQIDKNTYDLVFESADSGWHIRLNTSAFMMAANTGEKDFEAVTDTTGLPWKFDNSNGNPDSTSIGNWLSITGNDTVYENAVYILNRGIDHLGNNRGLKKVKFSKVDKNTYTFSYADFNNENQGEFSLSKENNKKHAFFSFDDNSQLTGLEPDVNKWDLFFTQYTTLLFTDNGEPYPYLVTGVLSNYGNVKMAVDTIQNYDDITLETAQNVDYSIAWDFIGYDWKDIIGDVGSGNVYYEIVSNRTYLIRTKDEIYYKLRFVNFYNPDTGEKGYPMFVYEVL
;
A
#
# COMPACT_ATOMS: atom_id res chain seq x y z
N MET A 1 -4.08 -65.26 -40.51
CA MET A 1 -3.20 -64.53 -39.57
C MET A 1 -2.49 -63.34 -40.22
N LEU A 2 -2.07 -63.41 -41.49
CA LEU A 2 -1.35 -62.31 -42.16
C LEU A 2 -2.23 -61.12 -42.65
N ARG A 3 -3.53 -61.35 -42.91
CA ARG A 3 -4.45 -60.28 -43.37
C ARG A 3 -4.98 -59.37 -42.25
N THR A 4 -5.00 -59.84 -41.01
CA THR A 4 -5.47 -59.07 -39.85
C THR A 4 -4.38 -58.14 -39.31
N ILE A 5 -3.10 -58.49 -39.49
CA ILE A 5 -1.95 -57.70 -39.04
C ILE A 5 -1.72 -56.47 -39.95
N ILE A 6 -2.02 -56.58 -41.24
CA ILE A 6 -1.89 -55.46 -42.21
C ILE A 6 -2.97 -54.38 -41.97
N GLY A 7 -4.16 -54.76 -41.51
CA GLY A 7 -5.22 -53.81 -41.15
C GLY A 7 -4.92 -52.97 -39.91
N ILE A 8 -4.17 -53.52 -38.95
CA ILE A 8 -3.80 -52.82 -37.70
C ILE A 8 -2.61 -51.87 -37.93
N ALA A 9 -1.68 -52.23 -38.82
CA ALA A 9 -0.56 -51.35 -39.18
C ALA A 9 -0.99 -50.11 -40.01
N ALA A 10 -2.06 -50.22 -40.81
CA ALA A 10 -2.59 -49.11 -41.61
C ALA A 10 -3.39 -48.07 -40.81
N ILE A 11 -3.86 -48.42 -39.60
CA ILE A 11 -4.64 -47.52 -38.73
C ILE A 11 -3.75 -46.68 -37.80
N ILE A 12 -2.50 -47.08 -37.56
CA ILE A 12 -1.58 -46.38 -36.63
C ILE A 12 -0.88 -45.16 -37.29
N ILE A 13 -0.88 -45.06 -38.63
CA ILE A 13 -0.19 -43.97 -39.34
C ILE A 13 -1.06 -42.70 -39.49
N ILE A 14 -2.35 -42.74 -39.12
CA ILE A 14 -3.30 -41.62 -39.33
C ILE A 14 -3.52 -40.77 -38.08
N LEU A 15 -2.78 -41.01 -36.99
CA LEU A 15 -2.88 -40.24 -35.74
C LEU A 15 -1.63 -39.39 -35.43
N THR A 16 -0.76 -39.13 -36.41
CA THR A 16 0.14 -37.99 -36.32
C THR A 16 -0.65 -36.73 -36.65
N SER A 17 -1.49 -36.32 -35.71
CA SER A 17 -1.96 -34.93 -35.64
C SER A 17 -0.70 -34.08 -35.52
N CYS A 18 -0.30 -33.47 -36.63
CA CYS A 18 0.50 -32.27 -36.59
C CYS A 18 -0.37 -31.27 -35.84
N PHE A 19 -0.19 -31.16 -34.52
CA PHE A 19 -0.67 -29.99 -33.80
C PHE A 19 -0.02 -28.81 -34.53
N LYS A 20 -0.84 -27.96 -35.14
CA LYS A 20 -0.37 -26.69 -35.65
C LYS A 20 0.24 -26.01 -34.43
N GLU A 21 1.54 -25.68 -34.48
CA GLU A 21 2.13 -24.82 -33.45
C GLU A 21 1.21 -23.60 -33.34
N ASP A 22 0.67 -23.37 -32.14
CA ASP A 22 -0.16 -22.22 -31.90
C ASP A 22 0.66 -21.00 -32.31
N ASP A 23 0.14 -20.24 -33.27
CA ASP A 23 0.80 -19.02 -33.75
C ASP A 23 1.10 -18.17 -32.50
N PRO A 24 2.36 -17.73 -32.27
CA PRO A 24 2.70 -17.00 -31.07
C PRO A 24 1.79 -15.78 -30.97
N MET A 25 1.06 -15.68 -29.86
CA MET A 25 0.16 -14.57 -29.64
C MET A 25 0.98 -13.28 -29.74
N PRO A 26 0.53 -12.26 -30.49
CA PRO A 26 1.26 -11.02 -30.60
C PRO A 26 1.52 -10.45 -29.19
N PRO A 27 2.71 -9.88 -28.93
CA PRO A 27 3.02 -9.33 -27.62
C PRO A 27 1.99 -8.28 -27.24
N PHE A 28 1.59 -8.27 -25.96
CA PHE A 28 0.70 -7.23 -25.45
C PHE A 28 1.38 -5.86 -25.61
N PRO A 29 0.65 -4.82 -26.02
CA PRO A 29 1.25 -3.51 -26.21
C PRO A 29 1.73 -2.95 -24.87
N MET A 30 2.99 -2.52 -24.84
CA MET A 30 3.58 -1.78 -23.72
C MET A 30 2.71 -0.56 -23.38
N GLN A 31 2.41 -0.40 -22.10
CA GLN A 31 1.66 0.73 -21.57
C GLN A 31 2.63 1.74 -20.95
N THR A 32 2.35 3.03 -21.12
CA THR A 32 3.08 4.12 -20.46
C THR A 32 2.09 4.97 -19.68
N THR A 33 2.37 5.21 -18.40
CA THR A 33 1.47 5.92 -17.50
C THR A 33 2.22 6.87 -16.59
N THR A 34 1.59 8.02 -16.32
CA THR A 34 2.04 9.02 -15.34
C THR A 34 1.01 9.16 -14.23
N ILE A 35 1.49 9.29 -12.99
CA ILE A 35 0.68 9.54 -11.80
C ILE A 35 0.95 10.96 -11.29
N GLU A 36 -0.04 11.83 -11.29
CA GLU A 36 0.11 13.26 -10.99
C GLU A 36 -0.10 13.55 -9.50
N MET A 37 0.82 13.10 -8.65
CA MET A 37 0.74 13.30 -7.20
C MET A 37 0.90 14.78 -6.78
N GLY A 38 1.43 15.61 -7.69
CA GLY A 38 1.73 17.02 -7.49
C GLY A 38 3.05 17.25 -6.75
N LYS A 39 3.59 18.47 -6.86
CA LYS A 39 4.91 18.82 -6.31
C LYS A 39 5.08 18.65 -4.80
N TYR A 40 3.97 18.71 -4.07
CA TYR A 40 3.89 18.52 -2.62
C TYR A 40 3.37 17.12 -2.24
N TYR A 41 3.24 16.21 -3.22
CA TYR A 41 2.73 14.86 -3.03
C TYR A 41 1.36 14.85 -2.34
N GLN A 42 0.52 15.83 -2.69
CA GLN A 42 -0.79 16.05 -2.08
C GLN A 42 -1.75 14.92 -2.42
N TYR A 43 -1.64 14.33 -3.61
CA TYR A 43 -2.60 13.35 -4.10
C TYR A 43 -2.07 11.92 -4.06
N GLN A 44 -2.95 11.01 -3.66
CA GLN A 44 -2.74 9.56 -3.64
C GLN A 44 -3.65 8.88 -4.68
N TYR A 45 -3.14 7.83 -5.33
CA TYR A 45 -3.83 7.16 -6.43
C TYR A 45 -3.79 5.64 -6.30
N HIS A 46 -4.95 5.00 -6.33
CA HIS A 46 -5.06 3.58 -6.64
C HIS A 46 -4.99 3.38 -8.16
N PHE A 47 -4.24 2.38 -8.59
CA PHE A 47 -4.02 2.07 -10.00
C PHE A 47 -4.33 0.61 -10.30
N ASN A 48 -5.01 0.37 -11.42
CA ASN A 48 -5.33 -0.95 -11.96
C ASN A 48 -4.45 -1.21 -13.18
N LEU A 49 -3.65 -2.28 -13.13
CA LEU A 49 -2.73 -2.67 -14.21
C LEU A 49 -3.47 -3.21 -15.44
N SER A 50 -4.54 -4.00 -15.26
CA SER A 50 -5.23 -4.64 -16.38
C SER A 50 -6.06 -3.66 -17.23
N GLU A 51 -6.61 -2.62 -16.60
CA GLU A 51 -7.40 -1.56 -17.25
C GLU A 51 -6.56 -0.33 -17.63
N ASN A 52 -5.27 -0.30 -17.27
CA ASN A 52 -4.41 0.87 -17.37
C ASN A 52 -5.04 2.16 -16.79
N LYS A 53 -5.53 2.09 -15.55
CA LYS A 53 -6.45 3.09 -15.02
C LYS A 53 -6.15 3.56 -13.60
N LYS A 54 -6.12 4.89 -13.42
CA LYS A 54 -6.21 5.55 -12.11
C LYS A 54 -7.66 5.51 -11.62
N LEU A 55 -7.90 4.98 -10.44
CA LEU A 55 -9.26 4.75 -9.91
C LEU A 55 -9.72 5.81 -8.92
N THR A 56 -8.78 6.39 -8.17
CA THR A 56 -9.06 7.38 -7.14
C THR A 56 -8.07 8.53 -7.25
N GLN A 57 -8.47 9.70 -6.74
CA GLN A 57 -7.57 10.80 -6.44
C GLN A 57 -7.94 11.28 -5.04
N ILE A 58 -7.06 11.05 -4.07
CA ILE A 58 -7.33 11.31 -2.65
C ILE A 58 -6.37 12.39 -2.19
N ASP A 59 -6.88 13.46 -1.58
CA ASP A 59 -6.01 14.40 -0.86
C ASP A 59 -5.47 13.70 0.39
N LYS A 60 -4.16 13.74 0.57
CA LYS A 60 -3.51 13.05 1.68
C LYS A 60 -3.94 13.53 3.06
N ASN A 61 -4.53 14.72 3.16
CA ASN A 61 -5.05 15.26 4.41
C ASN A 61 -6.47 14.75 4.74
N THR A 62 -7.16 14.07 3.83
CA THR A 62 -8.61 13.81 3.96
C THR A 62 -8.98 12.93 5.17
N TYR A 63 -8.14 11.98 5.56
CA TYR A 63 -8.42 11.02 6.63
C TYR A 63 -7.31 10.97 7.69
N ASP A 64 -7.64 10.40 8.85
CA ASP A 64 -6.72 10.22 9.99
C ASP A 64 -6.58 8.75 10.38
N LEU A 65 -7.69 8.03 10.48
CA LEU A 65 -7.73 6.62 10.92
C LEU A 65 -8.25 5.72 9.80
N VAL A 66 -7.61 4.55 9.68
CA VAL A 66 -7.89 3.53 8.67
C VAL A 66 -8.19 2.22 9.39
N PHE A 67 -9.42 1.73 9.25
CA PHE A 67 -9.94 0.55 9.94
C PHE A 67 -10.06 -0.63 8.97
N GLU A 68 -9.59 -1.81 9.36
CA GLU A 68 -9.74 -3.02 8.56
C GLU A 68 -11.21 -3.44 8.38
N SER A 69 -11.63 -3.72 7.14
CA SER A 69 -13.03 -4.04 6.81
C SER A 69 -13.33 -5.54 6.75
N ALA A 70 -12.34 -6.42 6.89
CA ALA A 70 -12.59 -7.87 6.92
C ALA A 70 -13.51 -8.25 8.09
N ASP A 71 -14.35 -9.29 7.93
CA ASP A 71 -15.31 -9.73 8.95
C ASP A 71 -14.64 -9.99 10.31
N SER A 72 -13.50 -10.67 10.32
CA SER A 72 -12.68 -10.93 11.52
C SER A 72 -11.60 -9.88 11.76
N GLY A 73 -11.49 -8.88 10.88
CA GLY A 73 -10.50 -7.82 10.95
C GLY A 73 -10.74 -6.88 12.13
N TRP A 74 -9.67 -6.41 12.76
CA TRP A 74 -9.75 -5.49 13.89
C TRP A 74 -8.57 -4.52 13.94
N HIS A 75 -7.65 -4.61 12.98
CA HIS A 75 -6.48 -3.75 12.96
C HIS A 75 -6.88 -2.32 12.60
N ILE A 76 -6.19 -1.37 13.22
CA ILE A 76 -6.37 0.07 13.02
C ILE A 76 -5.01 0.65 12.68
N ARG A 77 -4.98 1.43 11.60
CA ARG A 77 -3.81 2.14 11.09
C ARG A 77 -4.04 3.64 11.12
N LEU A 78 -2.96 4.39 11.15
CA LEU A 78 -2.95 5.83 11.00
C LEU A 78 -2.75 6.20 9.53
N ASN A 79 -3.00 7.47 9.22
CA ASN A 79 -2.60 8.02 7.94
C ASN A 79 -1.07 8.24 7.88
N THR A 80 -0.35 7.24 7.37
CA THR A 80 1.12 7.28 7.23
C THR A 80 1.61 8.38 6.28
N SER A 81 0.76 8.88 5.37
CA SER A 81 1.12 9.96 4.43
C SER A 81 1.21 11.34 5.09
N ALA A 82 0.63 11.47 6.28
CA ALA A 82 0.66 12.69 7.08
C ALA A 82 1.74 12.63 8.19
N PHE A 83 2.57 11.59 8.25
CA PHE A 83 3.53 11.39 9.35
C PHE A 83 2.86 11.28 10.72
N MET A 84 1.67 10.66 10.75
CA MET A 84 0.94 10.46 12.00
C MET A 84 1.69 9.50 12.92
N MET A 85 1.56 9.77 14.23
CA MET A 85 2.08 8.91 15.29
C MET A 85 1.01 8.69 16.35
N ALA A 86 1.07 7.55 17.03
CA ALA A 86 0.25 7.25 18.19
C ALA A 86 1.11 6.84 19.38
N ALA A 87 0.65 7.16 20.58
CA ALA A 87 1.21 6.63 21.82
C ALA A 87 0.08 6.11 22.71
N ASN A 88 0.19 4.87 23.15
CA ASN A 88 -0.65 4.31 24.21
C ASN A 88 -0.18 4.89 25.55
N THR A 89 -1.08 5.52 26.30
CA THR A 89 -0.73 6.19 27.57
C THR A 89 -0.75 5.25 28.77
N GLY A 90 -1.35 4.07 28.66
CA GLY A 90 -1.66 3.18 29.79
C GLY A 90 -2.86 3.62 30.62
N GLU A 91 -3.39 4.82 30.39
CA GLU A 91 -4.54 5.37 31.09
C GLU A 91 -5.86 4.94 30.43
N LYS A 92 -6.96 4.96 31.19
CA LYS A 92 -8.31 4.61 30.69
C LYS A 92 -9.27 5.80 30.62
N ASP A 93 -8.90 6.90 31.25
CA ASP A 93 -9.65 8.15 31.31
C ASP A 93 -8.92 9.25 30.53
N PHE A 94 -9.65 10.01 29.72
CA PHE A 94 -9.09 11.13 28.97
C PHE A 94 -8.57 12.23 29.92
N GLU A 95 -9.22 12.42 31.06
CA GLU A 95 -8.83 13.44 32.05
C GLU A 95 -7.49 13.14 32.73
N ALA A 96 -7.10 11.86 32.81
CA ALA A 96 -5.83 11.45 33.41
C ALA A 96 -4.61 11.82 32.54
N VAL A 97 -4.81 12.05 31.24
CA VAL A 97 -3.75 12.32 30.28
C VAL A 97 -3.59 13.84 30.09
N THR A 98 -2.66 14.48 30.79
CA THR A 98 -2.49 15.95 30.75
C THR A 98 -1.20 16.43 30.07
N ASP A 99 -0.27 15.51 29.78
CA ASP A 99 0.97 15.81 29.07
C ASP A 99 1.33 14.70 28.06
N THR A 100 2.34 14.96 27.23
CA THR A 100 2.84 14.03 26.20
C THR A 100 4.30 13.60 26.43
N THR A 101 4.88 14.01 27.55
CA THR A 101 6.32 13.89 27.78
C THR A 101 6.68 12.44 28.07
N GLY A 102 7.65 11.90 27.34
CA GLY A 102 8.12 10.53 27.53
C GLY A 102 7.16 9.44 27.02
N LEU A 103 6.08 9.80 26.33
CA LEU A 103 5.17 8.83 25.74
C LEU A 103 5.85 7.99 24.65
N PRO A 104 5.50 6.69 24.53
CA PRO A 104 6.12 5.77 23.57
C PRO A 104 5.52 5.96 22.17
N TRP A 105 5.87 7.06 21.51
CA TRP A 105 5.39 7.38 20.17
C TRP A 105 5.82 6.34 19.13
N LYS A 106 4.85 5.87 18.35
CA LYS A 106 5.02 4.92 17.25
C LYS A 106 4.30 5.40 16.00
N PHE A 107 4.75 4.96 14.84
CA PHE A 107 4.05 5.08 13.57
C PHE A 107 3.90 3.67 12.97
N ASP A 108 3.01 3.51 11.99
CA ASP A 108 2.79 2.21 11.36
C ASP A 108 3.96 1.84 10.44
N ASN A 109 4.43 0.59 10.52
CA ASN A 109 5.45 0.08 9.60
C ASN A 109 4.91 0.05 8.14
N SER A 110 5.74 0.48 7.18
CA SER A 110 5.38 0.60 5.77
C SER A 110 5.23 -0.73 5.04
N ASN A 111 5.77 -1.83 5.59
CA ASN A 111 5.65 -3.16 4.99
C ASN A 111 4.22 -3.73 5.01
N GLY A 112 3.32 -3.10 5.77
CA GLY A 112 1.91 -3.43 5.83
C GLY A 112 1.57 -4.71 6.60
N ASN A 113 2.50 -5.24 7.39
CA ASN A 113 2.21 -6.29 8.35
C ASN A 113 1.20 -5.76 9.41
N PRO A 114 0.05 -6.42 9.60
CA PRO A 114 -0.96 -5.98 10.59
C PRO A 114 -0.48 -6.05 12.05
N ASP A 115 0.54 -6.85 12.37
CA ASP A 115 1.09 -6.94 13.73
C ASP A 115 2.01 -5.74 14.09
N SER A 116 2.24 -4.83 13.14
CA SER A 116 3.18 -3.70 13.26
C SER A 116 2.48 -2.33 13.16
N THR A 117 1.21 -2.24 13.58
CA THR A 117 0.54 -0.94 13.69
C THR A 117 0.91 -0.23 15.00
N SER A 118 0.88 1.10 14.96
CA SER A 118 1.12 1.99 16.10
C SER A 118 0.05 1.86 17.19
N ILE A 119 -1.19 1.52 16.82
CA ILE A 119 -2.26 1.20 17.78
C ILE A 119 -1.99 -0.16 18.45
N GLY A 120 -1.48 -1.13 17.68
CA GLY A 120 -1.17 -2.48 18.15
C GLY A 120 -2.41 -3.24 18.63
N ASN A 121 -2.19 -4.15 19.59
CA ASN A 121 -3.24 -4.98 20.17
C ASN A 121 -4.06 -4.18 21.20
N TRP A 122 -5.13 -3.54 20.74
CA TRP A 122 -6.10 -2.83 21.59
C TRP A 122 -7.21 -3.75 22.14
N LEU A 123 -7.16 -5.02 21.76
CA LEU A 123 -8.02 -6.10 22.23
C LEU A 123 -7.26 -7.42 22.32
N SER A 124 -7.84 -8.39 23.03
CA SER A 124 -7.43 -9.79 23.02
C SER A 124 -8.64 -10.69 22.82
N ILE A 125 -8.47 -11.76 22.04
CA ILE A 125 -9.53 -12.74 21.73
C ILE A 125 -9.13 -14.08 22.34
N THR A 126 -9.98 -14.62 23.22
CA THR A 126 -9.80 -15.96 23.81
C THR A 126 -11.07 -16.77 23.58
N GLY A 127 -11.02 -17.71 22.62
CA GLY A 127 -12.21 -18.42 22.19
C GLY A 127 -13.22 -17.46 21.55
N ASN A 128 -14.41 -17.35 22.15
CA ASN A 128 -15.46 -16.42 21.70
C ASN A 128 -15.49 -15.11 22.51
N ASP A 129 -14.64 -14.96 23.52
CA ASP A 129 -14.60 -13.79 24.37
C ASP A 129 -13.57 -12.79 23.85
N THR A 130 -14.00 -11.53 23.73
CA THR A 130 -13.12 -10.40 23.37
C THR A 130 -13.01 -9.46 24.56
N VAL A 131 -11.77 -9.20 24.99
CA VAL A 131 -11.45 -8.22 26.03
C VAL A 131 -10.83 -7.00 25.37
N TYR A 132 -11.37 -5.83 25.67
CA TYR A 132 -10.89 -4.55 25.14
C TYR A 132 -10.05 -3.83 26.18
N GLU A 133 -8.86 -3.37 25.78
CA GLU A 133 -7.94 -2.67 26.69
C GLU A 133 -8.52 -1.35 27.20
N ASN A 134 -9.32 -0.68 26.35
CA ASN A 134 -9.90 0.63 26.64
C ASN A 134 -8.83 1.66 27.05
N ALA A 135 -7.61 1.51 26.54
CA ALA A 135 -6.53 2.45 26.75
C ALA A 135 -6.79 3.74 25.95
N VAL A 136 -6.39 4.86 26.54
CA VAL A 136 -6.31 6.14 25.85
C VAL A 136 -5.05 6.17 25.02
N TYR A 137 -5.20 6.51 23.75
CA TYR A 137 -4.11 6.81 22.85
C TYR A 137 -4.08 8.32 22.61
N ILE A 138 -2.89 8.90 22.57
CA ILE A 138 -2.69 10.21 21.96
C ILE A 138 -2.27 10.00 20.52
N LEU A 139 -2.97 10.65 19.61
CA LEU A 139 -2.62 10.73 18.21
C LEU A 139 -1.99 12.09 17.93
N ASN A 140 -0.77 12.08 17.41
CA ASN A 140 -0.24 13.21 16.66
C ASN A 140 -0.73 13.07 15.22
N ARG A 141 -1.59 14.00 14.78
CA ARG A 141 -2.17 14.01 13.43
C ARG A 141 -1.15 14.36 12.34
N GLY A 142 0.09 14.64 12.74
CA GLY A 142 1.22 14.85 11.85
C GLY A 142 1.13 16.19 11.13
N ILE A 143 1.52 16.22 9.86
CA ILE A 143 1.63 17.43 9.05
C ILE A 143 0.78 17.35 7.77
N ASP A 144 0.29 18.49 7.32
CA ASP A 144 -0.39 18.61 6.03
C ASP A 144 0.61 18.61 4.85
N HIS A 145 0.10 18.67 3.61
CA HIS A 145 0.94 18.74 2.41
C HIS A 145 1.83 20.01 2.30
N LEU A 146 1.57 21.05 3.10
CA LEU A 146 2.39 22.27 3.20
C LEU A 146 3.35 22.23 4.39
N GLY A 147 3.30 21.18 5.22
CA GLY A 147 4.15 21.02 6.40
C GLY A 147 3.58 21.63 7.68
N ASN A 148 2.32 22.09 7.71
CA ASN A 148 1.70 22.61 8.92
C ASN A 148 1.26 21.46 9.83
N ASN A 149 1.50 21.59 11.14
CA ASN A 149 1.04 20.63 12.14
C ASN A 149 -0.50 20.58 12.21
N ARG A 150 -1.05 19.36 12.25
CA ARG A 150 -2.50 19.08 12.30
C ARG A 150 -3.05 18.89 13.73
N GLY A 151 -2.17 18.97 14.73
CA GLY A 151 -2.53 18.94 16.15
C GLY A 151 -2.64 17.54 16.75
N LEU A 152 -3.06 17.49 18.02
CA LEU A 152 -3.19 16.26 18.80
C LEU A 152 -4.67 15.91 19.03
N LYS A 153 -4.98 14.62 19.08
CA LYS A 153 -6.28 14.07 19.51
C LYS A 153 -6.06 12.96 20.53
N LYS A 154 -7.05 12.76 21.40
CA LYS A 154 -7.17 11.55 22.23
C LYS A 154 -8.18 10.61 21.60
N VAL A 155 -7.91 9.31 21.62
CA VAL A 155 -8.83 8.27 21.15
C VAL A 155 -8.81 7.07 22.07
N LYS A 156 -9.94 6.40 22.24
CA LYS A 156 -10.09 5.14 22.97
C LYS A 156 -11.01 4.20 22.19
N PHE A 157 -10.47 3.06 21.77
CA PHE A 157 -11.23 2.04 21.05
C PHE A 157 -11.91 1.10 22.06
N SER A 158 -13.22 0.93 21.94
CA SER A 158 -14.04 0.26 22.96
C SER A 158 -14.69 -1.03 22.47
N LYS A 159 -14.93 -1.17 21.17
CA LYS A 159 -15.55 -2.37 20.59
C LYS A 159 -15.25 -2.56 19.12
N VAL A 160 -15.18 -3.81 18.66
CA VAL A 160 -15.31 -4.18 17.25
C VAL A 160 -16.21 -5.41 17.11
N ASP A 161 -17.02 -5.43 16.05
CA ASP A 161 -17.67 -6.65 15.58
C ASP A 161 -17.51 -6.78 14.05
N LYS A 162 -18.23 -7.73 13.46
CA LYS A 162 -18.15 -7.99 12.02
C LYS A 162 -18.57 -6.79 11.16
N ASN A 163 -19.33 -5.85 11.70
CA ASN A 163 -19.90 -4.73 10.96
C ASN A 163 -19.34 -3.38 11.42
N THR A 164 -18.98 -3.22 12.70
CA THR A 164 -18.67 -1.89 13.24
C THR A 164 -17.49 -1.86 14.19
N TYR A 165 -16.82 -0.71 14.23
CA TYR A 165 -15.93 -0.29 15.31
C TYR A 165 -16.61 0.78 16.14
N THR A 166 -16.44 0.76 17.45
CA THR A 166 -16.86 1.84 18.36
C THR A 166 -15.65 2.39 19.09
N PHE A 167 -15.55 3.72 19.13
CA PHE A 167 -14.48 4.43 19.82
C PHE A 167 -14.94 5.79 20.29
N SER A 168 -14.32 6.29 21.35
CA SER A 168 -14.48 7.67 21.80
C SER A 168 -13.26 8.49 21.46
N TYR A 169 -13.42 9.79 21.31
CA TYR A 169 -12.34 10.73 21.03
C TYR A 169 -12.55 12.05 21.77
N ALA A 170 -11.49 12.83 21.88
CA ALA A 170 -11.49 14.19 22.43
C ALA A 170 -10.35 15.01 21.83
N ASP A 171 -10.44 16.32 21.94
CA ASP A 171 -9.26 17.18 21.82
C ASP A 171 -8.29 16.91 22.98
N PHE A 172 -7.02 17.28 22.80
CA PHE A 172 -6.01 17.05 23.83
C PHE A 172 -6.34 17.73 25.16
N ASN A 173 -7.03 18.88 25.13
CA ASN A 173 -7.52 19.62 26.29
C ASN A 173 -8.85 19.08 26.86
N ASN A 174 -9.31 17.90 26.42
CA ASN A 174 -10.57 17.25 26.81
C ASN A 174 -11.85 17.94 26.33
N GLU A 175 -11.74 18.92 25.43
CA GLU A 175 -12.90 19.47 24.74
C GLU A 175 -13.35 18.56 23.58
N ASN A 176 -14.52 18.87 23.00
CA ASN A 176 -15.05 18.18 21.82
C ASN A 176 -15.07 16.65 21.95
N GLN A 177 -15.41 16.15 23.14
CA GLN A 177 -15.53 14.72 23.38
C GLN A 177 -16.70 14.13 22.59
N GLY A 178 -16.49 12.96 22.00
CA GLY A 178 -17.52 12.25 21.25
C GLY A 178 -17.31 10.74 21.28
N GLU A 179 -18.36 10.02 20.89
CA GLU A 179 -18.32 8.61 20.57
C GLU A 179 -18.74 8.43 19.12
N PHE A 180 -18.06 7.54 18.39
CA PHE A 180 -18.34 7.24 17.01
C PHE A 180 -18.48 5.74 16.80
N SER A 181 -19.43 5.37 15.95
CA SER A 181 -19.59 4.01 15.45
C SER A 181 -19.30 4.00 13.95
N LEU A 182 -18.13 3.48 13.58
CA LEU A 182 -17.68 3.38 12.19
C LEU A 182 -18.11 2.04 11.60
N SER A 183 -18.78 2.08 10.46
CA SER A 183 -19.20 0.89 9.72
C SER A 183 -18.06 0.38 8.84
N LYS A 184 -17.77 -0.92 8.90
CA LYS A 184 -16.88 -1.59 7.94
C LYS A 184 -17.48 -1.54 6.54
N GLU A 185 -16.61 -1.58 5.52
CA GLU A 185 -17.00 -1.59 4.12
C GLU A 185 -16.70 -2.96 3.49
N ASN A 186 -17.70 -3.86 3.46
CA ASN A 186 -17.56 -5.31 3.16
C ASN A 186 -16.86 -5.69 1.83
N ASN A 187 -16.67 -4.77 0.88
CA ASN A 187 -15.98 -5.03 -0.40
C ASN A 187 -14.62 -4.33 -0.53
N LYS A 188 -14.22 -3.58 0.49
CA LYS A 188 -12.97 -2.83 0.53
C LYS A 188 -12.06 -3.44 1.59
N LYS A 189 -10.77 -3.11 1.55
CA LYS A 189 -9.87 -3.50 2.65
C LYS A 189 -10.08 -2.64 3.87
N HIS A 190 -10.45 -1.38 3.65
CA HIS A 190 -10.47 -0.40 4.73
C HIS A 190 -11.70 0.50 4.70
N ALA A 191 -12.06 0.98 5.88
CA ALA A 191 -13.00 2.06 6.14
C ALA A 191 -12.24 3.22 6.82
N PHE A 192 -12.66 4.46 6.56
CA PHE A 192 -11.86 5.64 6.89
C PHE A 192 -12.62 6.61 7.80
N PHE A 193 -11.90 7.27 8.70
CA PHE A 193 -12.44 8.31 9.58
C PHE A 193 -11.56 9.55 9.55
N SER A 194 -12.19 10.72 9.67
CA SER A 194 -11.52 12.01 9.82
C SER A 194 -11.95 12.73 11.09
N PHE A 195 -10.97 13.31 11.78
CA PHE A 195 -11.18 14.18 12.93
C PHE A 195 -11.52 15.62 12.54
N ASP A 196 -11.37 16.01 11.28
CA ASP A 196 -11.71 17.36 10.83
C ASP A 196 -13.23 17.59 10.89
N ASP A 197 -14.01 16.58 10.44
CA ASP A 197 -15.48 16.61 10.46
C ASP A 197 -16.10 15.60 11.43
N ASN A 198 -15.28 14.83 12.15
CA ASN A 198 -15.70 13.71 12.98
C ASN A 198 -16.64 12.73 12.25
N SER A 199 -16.25 12.34 11.03
CA SER A 199 -17.12 11.58 10.14
C SER A 199 -16.41 10.38 9.50
N GLN A 200 -17.22 9.37 9.17
CA GLN A 200 -16.79 8.27 8.32
C GLN A 200 -16.77 8.74 6.86
N LEU A 201 -15.70 8.38 6.16
CA LEU A 201 -15.48 8.73 4.77
C LEU A 201 -15.70 7.50 3.88
N THR A 202 -16.29 7.72 2.71
CA THR A 202 -16.54 6.67 1.72
C THR A 202 -15.89 7.04 0.39
N GLY A 203 -15.67 6.04 -0.45
CA GLY A 203 -15.10 6.23 -1.80
C GLY A 203 -13.60 6.52 -1.86
N LEU A 204 -12.87 6.42 -0.73
CA LEU A 204 -11.41 6.61 -0.71
C LEU A 204 -10.66 5.40 -1.24
N GLU A 205 -11.14 4.19 -0.99
CA GLU A 205 -10.55 2.96 -1.50
C GLU A 205 -11.52 2.29 -2.50
N PRO A 206 -11.05 1.82 -3.68
CA PRO A 206 -11.83 0.97 -4.56
C PRO A 206 -12.11 -0.40 -3.94
N ASP A 207 -13.01 -1.16 -4.55
CA ASP A 207 -13.21 -2.56 -4.17
C ASP A 207 -11.89 -3.35 -4.21
N VAL A 208 -11.72 -4.29 -3.28
CA VAL A 208 -10.46 -5.00 -3.02
C VAL A 208 -9.86 -5.66 -4.27
N ASN A 209 -10.68 -6.03 -5.24
CA ASN A 209 -10.26 -6.70 -6.48
C ASN A 209 -10.11 -5.76 -7.68
N LYS A 210 -10.16 -4.44 -7.45
CA LYS A 210 -10.16 -3.45 -8.53
C LYS A 210 -8.86 -2.68 -8.67
N TRP A 211 -7.89 -2.84 -7.78
CA TRP A 211 -6.63 -2.10 -7.83
C TRP A 211 -5.43 -2.99 -7.47
N ASP A 212 -4.25 -2.63 -7.94
CA ASP A 212 -3.02 -3.40 -7.77
C ASP A 212 -1.95 -2.60 -7.03
N LEU A 213 -1.82 -1.32 -7.39
CA LEU A 213 -0.79 -0.41 -6.88
C LEU A 213 -1.42 0.83 -6.25
N PHE A 214 -0.79 1.34 -5.21
CA PHE A 214 -1.18 2.57 -4.52
C PHE A 214 0.01 3.54 -4.46
N PHE A 215 -0.09 4.62 -5.23
CA PHE A 215 0.91 5.67 -5.30
C PHE A 215 0.63 6.68 -4.20
N THR A 216 1.54 6.80 -3.25
CA THR A 216 1.34 7.62 -2.06
C THR A 216 2.65 8.11 -1.46
N GLN A 217 2.57 9.17 -0.66
CA GLN A 217 3.59 9.47 0.34
C GLN A 217 3.31 8.61 1.58
N TYR A 218 4.33 8.09 2.24
CA TYR A 218 4.15 7.33 3.47
C TYR A 218 5.37 7.46 4.38
N THR A 219 5.17 7.15 5.66
CA THR A 219 6.24 7.13 6.65
C THR A 219 6.91 5.76 6.64
N THR A 220 8.24 5.74 6.63
CA THR A 220 9.04 4.51 6.78
C THR A 220 10.27 4.77 7.65
N LEU A 221 10.99 3.71 8.04
CA LEU A 221 12.29 3.83 8.68
C LEU A 221 13.39 3.89 7.62
N LEU A 222 14.17 4.97 7.69
CA LEU A 222 15.47 5.06 7.03
C LEU A 222 16.57 4.83 8.06
N PHE A 223 17.79 4.65 7.59
CA PHE A 223 18.95 4.39 8.44
C PHE A 223 20.06 5.38 8.09
N THR A 224 20.69 5.96 9.12
CA THR A 224 21.90 6.77 8.93
C THR A 224 23.06 5.90 8.46
N ASP A 225 24.16 6.51 8.05
CA ASP A 225 25.40 5.79 7.69
C ASP A 225 25.94 4.91 8.84
N ASN A 226 25.62 5.27 10.10
CA ASN A 226 25.98 4.50 11.28
C ASN A 226 24.96 3.39 11.62
N GLY A 227 23.90 3.22 10.81
CA GLY A 227 22.86 2.22 11.02
C GLY A 227 21.76 2.63 12.01
N GLU A 228 21.74 3.88 12.48
CA GLU A 228 20.69 4.36 13.38
C GLU A 228 19.37 4.59 12.62
N PRO A 229 18.25 4.01 13.06
CA PRO A 229 16.96 4.17 12.42
C PRO A 229 16.34 5.54 12.70
N TYR A 230 15.70 6.14 11.70
CA TYR A 230 14.90 7.35 11.87
C TYR A 230 13.66 7.34 10.96
N PRO A 231 12.50 7.83 11.45
CA PRO A 231 11.30 7.93 10.64
C PRO A 231 11.43 9.04 9.58
N TYR A 232 10.96 8.76 8.36
CA TYR A 232 11.00 9.74 7.27
C TYR A 232 9.79 9.58 6.34
N LEU A 233 9.34 10.70 5.76
CA LEU A 233 8.33 10.69 4.69
C LEU A 233 8.98 10.45 3.35
N VAL A 234 8.60 9.36 2.69
CA VAL A 234 9.04 9.00 1.34
C VAL A 234 7.84 8.97 0.40
N THR A 235 8.06 9.24 -0.89
CA THR A 235 7.04 9.12 -1.92
C THR A 235 7.31 7.87 -2.74
N GLY A 236 6.35 6.96 -2.86
CA GLY A 236 6.57 5.67 -3.48
C GLY A 236 5.30 4.94 -3.87
N VAL A 237 5.42 3.63 -4.05
CA VAL A 237 4.33 2.75 -4.47
C VAL A 237 4.19 1.60 -3.48
N LEU A 238 2.97 1.47 -2.95
CA LEU A 238 2.55 0.34 -2.13
C LEU A 238 1.72 -0.63 -2.99
N SER A 239 1.65 -1.90 -2.60
CA SER A 239 0.82 -2.92 -3.28
C SER A 239 -0.48 -3.22 -2.56
N ASN A 240 -1.43 -3.75 -3.32
CA ASN A 240 -2.64 -4.36 -2.78
C ASN A 240 -2.29 -5.67 -2.06
N TYR A 241 -2.09 -5.59 -0.75
CA TYR A 241 -1.71 -6.73 0.09
C TYR A 241 -2.60 -7.96 -0.06
N GLY A 242 -1.99 -9.13 -0.18
CA GLY A 242 -2.70 -10.39 -0.36
C GLY A 242 -3.29 -10.58 -1.76
N ASN A 243 -3.39 -9.52 -2.58
CA ASN A 243 -3.84 -9.59 -3.97
C ASN A 243 -2.68 -9.49 -4.97
N VAL A 244 -1.58 -8.86 -4.57
CA VAL A 244 -0.40 -8.66 -5.41
C VAL A 244 0.83 -9.13 -4.65
N LYS A 245 1.72 -9.80 -5.37
CA LYS A 245 3.07 -10.13 -4.90
C LYS A 245 4.09 -9.54 -5.87
N MET A 246 5.24 -9.12 -5.35
CA MET A 246 6.23 -8.39 -6.15
C MET A 246 7.64 -8.99 -5.99
N ALA A 247 8.41 -8.96 -7.07
CA ALA A 247 9.83 -9.28 -7.11
C ALA A 247 10.55 -8.22 -7.95
N VAL A 248 11.88 -8.21 -7.93
CA VAL A 248 12.69 -7.28 -8.71
C VAL A 248 13.80 -8.05 -9.43
N ASP A 249 13.95 -7.80 -10.73
CA ASP A 249 15.11 -8.22 -11.52
C ASP A 249 16.01 -7.00 -11.73
N THR A 250 17.28 -7.14 -11.39
CA THR A 250 18.31 -6.11 -11.56
C THR A 250 19.46 -6.53 -12.49
N ILE A 251 19.29 -7.64 -13.19
CA ILE A 251 20.34 -8.30 -13.99
C ILE A 251 19.99 -8.23 -15.47
N GLN A 252 18.76 -8.58 -15.84
CA GLN A 252 18.32 -8.66 -17.23
C GLN A 252 17.87 -7.28 -17.74
N ASN A 253 18.01 -7.04 -19.05
CA ASN A 253 17.36 -5.89 -19.65
C ASN A 253 15.84 -6.09 -19.61
N TYR A 254 15.10 -4.98 -19.54
CA TYR A 254 13.65 -5.00 -19.50
C TYR A 254 13.02 -5.85 -20.62
N ASP A 255 13.54 -5.74 -21.85
CA ASP A 255 13.00 -6.45 -23.01
C ASP A 255 13.32 -7.96 -22.99
N ASP A 256 14.36 -8.39 -22.26
CA ASP A 256 14.79 -9.79 -22.15
C ASP A 256 14.01 -10.57 -21.08
N ILE A 257 13.29 -9.88 -20.19
CA ILE A 257 12.48 -10.51 -19.15
C ILE A 257 11.23 -11.14 -19.77
N THR A 258 11.08 -12.45 -19.55
CA THR A 258 9.98 -13.29 -20.05
C THR A 258 9.07 -13.79 -18.92
N LEU A 259 7.94 -14.40 -19.30
CA LEU A 259 7.07 -15.12 -18.36
C LEU A 259 7.82 -16.23 -17.62
N GLU A 260 8.70 -16.97 -18.30
CA GLU A 260 9.50 -18.03 -17.67
C GLU A 260 10.40 -17.47 -16.56
N THR A 261 11.04 -16.32 -16.80
CA THR A 261 11.79 -15.60 -15.76
C THR A 261 10.85 -15.28 -14.59
N ALA A 262 9.71 -14.67 -14.86
CA ALA A 262 8.79 -14.22 -13.81
C ALA A 262 8.17 -15.39 -13.01
N GLN A 263 8.02 -16.57 -13.58
CA GLN A 263 7.51 -17.74 -12.88
C GLN A 263 8.55 -18.40 -11.94
N ASN A 264 9.83 -18.09 -12.10
CA ASN A 264 10.93 -18.75 -11.39
C ASN A 264 11.68 -17.83 -10.39
N VAL A 265 11.02 -16.79 -9.89
CA VAL A 265 11.57 -15.88 -8.86
C VAL A 265 10.81 -15.97 -7.53
N ASP A 266 11.49 -15.55 -6.46
CA ASP A 266 10.88 -15.42 -5.14
C ASP A 266 10.11 -14.10 -5.02
N TYR A 267 8.80 -14.21 -4.76
CA TYR A 267 7.92 -13.07 -4.61
C TYR A 267 7.71 -12.66 -3.15
N SER A 268 7.80 -11.36 -2.88
CA SER A 268 7.45 -10.74 -1.61
C SER A 268 5.98 -10.34 -1.54
N ILE A 269 5.44 -10.34 -0.32
CA ILE A 269 4.10 -9.83 0.02
C ILE A 269 4.13 -8.46 0.72
N ALA A 270 5.32 -7.87 0.92
CA ALA A 270 5.45 -6.59 1.59
C ALA A 270 4.80 -5.47 0.76
N TRP A 271 4.04 -4.59 1.42
CA TRP A 271 3.29 -3.53 0.73
C TRP A 271 4.26 -2.61 -0.01
N ASP A 272 5.33 -2.21 0.66
CA ASP A 272 6.36 -1.28 0.21
C ASP A 272 7.49 -1.93 -0.58
N PHE A 273 7.30 -3.11 -1.17
CA PHE A 273 8.37 -3.79 -1.90
C PHE A 273 8.86 -3.01 -3.15
N ILE A 274 7.98 -2.34 -3.89
CA ILE A 274 8.41 -1.32 -4.89
C ILE A 274 8.88 -0.07 -4.16
N GLY A 275 8.14 0.31 -3.12
CA GLY A 275 8.55 1.32 -2.17
C GLY A 275 8.91 2.65 -2.81
N TYR A 276 9.96 3.27 -2.28
CA TYR A 276 10.43 4.58 -2.73
C TYR A 276 11.76 4.51 -3.52
N ASP A 277 12.46 3.37 -3.46
CA ASP A 277 13.86 3.17 -3.85
C ASP A 277 14.03 2.82 -5.34
N TRP A 278 12.96 2.92 -6.13
CA TRP A 278 13.02 2.98 -7.59
C TRP A 278 13.64 4.29 -8.12
N LYS A 279 13.94 5.25 -7.24
CA LYS A 279 14.68 6.48 -7.52
C LYS A 279 15.64 6.80 -6.38
N ASP A 280 16.76 7.42 -6.72
CA ASP A 280 17.76 7.93 -5.78
C ASP A 280 17.64 9.44 -5.61
N ILE A 281 18.12 9.93 -4.47
CA ILE A 281 18.31 11.36 -4.22
C ILE A 281 19.76 11.69 -4.56
N ILE A 282 19.96 12.61 -5.52
CA ILE A 282 21.27 13.06 -5.95
C ILE A 282 21.47 14.53 -5.55
N GLY A 283 22.66 14.85 -5.03
CA GLY A 283 23.04 16.20 -4.62
C GLY A 283 23.34 16.28 -3.13
N ASP A 284 23.25 17.49 -2.58
CA ASP A 284 23.57 17.75 -1.18
C ASP A 284 22.29 17.98 -0.38
N VAL A 285 21.94 16.97 0.42
CA VAL A 285 20.78 16.99 1.32
C VAL A 285 20.89 18.11 2.36
N GLY A 286 22.11 18.45 2.81
CA GLY A 286 22.34 19.46 3.85
C GLY A 286 22.03 20.89 3.37
N SER A 287 22.33 21.21 2.11
CA SER A 287 21.95 22.49 1.50
C SER A 287 20.55 22.48 0.87
N GLY A 288 19.90 21.31 0.80
CA GLY A 288 18.60 21.12 0.15
C GLY A 288 18.68 21.13 -1.38
N ASN A 289 19.88 21.17 -1.96
CA ASN A 289 20.10 21.22 -3.40
C ASN A 289 20.16 19.79 -3.95
N VAL A 290 18.97 19.18 -4.06
CA VAL A 290 18.80 17.78 -4.45
C VAL A 290 17.84 17.62 -5.63
N TYR A 291 18.06 16.60 -6.42
CA TYR A 291 17.13 16.10 -7.43
C TYR A 291 16.98 14.58 -7.32
N TYR A 292 16.02 14.02 -8.05
CA TYR A 292 15.73 12.60 -8.05
C TYR A 292 16.16 11.98 -9.37
N GLU A 293 16.87 10.86 -9.32
CA GLU A 293 17.28 10.10 -10.50
C GLU A 293 16.64 8.71 -10.47
N ILE A 294 16.16 8.22 -11.61
CA ILE A 294 15.53 6.90 -11.70
C ILE A 294 16.60 5.82 -11.69
N VAL A 295 16.41 4.79 -10.87
CA VAL A 295 17.30 3.62 -10.84
C VAL A 295 16.95 2.71 -12.02
N SER A 296 17.58 2.98 -13.17
CA SER A 296 17.20 2.45 -14.49
C SER A 296 17.37 0.93 -14.66
N ASN A 297 18.18 0.28 -13.82
CA ASN A 297 18.43 -1.16 -13.86
C ASN A 297 17.45 -1.98 -13.01
N ARG A 298 16.33 -1.42 -12.56
CA ARG A 298 15.31 -2.16 -11.81
C ARG A 298 14.07 -2.43 -12.67
N THR A 299 13.76 -3.71 -12.87
CA THR A 299 12.48 -4.14 -13.42
C THR A 299 11.70 -4.88 -12.34
N TYR A 300 10.54 -4.37 -11.98
CA TYR A 300 9.64 -5.00 -11.02
C TYR A 300 8.78 -6.04 -11.72
N LEU A 301 8.74 -7.23 -11.14
CA LEU A 301 7.86 -8.32 -11.56
C LEU A 301 6.67 -8.33 -10.63
N ILE A 302 5.47 -8.30 -11.18
CA ILE A 302 4.23 -8.19 -10.41
C ILE A 302 3.37 -9.41 -10.75
N ARG A 303 2.98 -10.17 -9.73
CA ARG A 303 2.06 -11.30 -9.85
C ARG A 303 0.76 -10.96 -9.13
N THR A 304 -0.34 -10.90 -9.87
CA THR A 304 -1.66 -10.70 -9.29
C THR A 304 -2.23 -12.02 -8.76
N LYS A 305 -3.28 -11.93 -7.94
CA LYS A 305 -4.03 -13.08 -7.42
C LYS A 305 -4.67 -13.97 -8.50
N ASP A 306 -4.86 -13.42 -9.69
CA ASP A 306 -5.43 -14.11 -10.85
C ASP A 306 -4.32 -14.75 -11.71
N GLU A 307 -3.10 -14.85 -11.17
CA GLU A 307 -1.91 -15.43 -11.82
C GLU A 307 -1.51 -14.72 -13.13
N ILE A 308 -1.80 -13.41 -13.21
CA ILE A 308 -1.32 -12.56 -14.30
C ILE A 308 0.02 -11.95 -13.88
N TYR A 309 1.01 -12.07 -14.77
CA TYR A 309 2.36 -11.57 -14.56
C TYR A 309 2.55 -10.29 -15.36
N TYR A 310 3.14 -9.28 -14.74
CA TYR A 310 3.54 -8.05 -15.39
C TYR A 310 5.02 -7.79 -15.11
N LYS A 311 5.69 -7.12 -16.03
CA LYS A 311 6.94 -6.41 -15.74
C LYS A 311 6.70 -4.91 -15.82
N LEU A 312 7.32 -4.15 -14.91
CA LEU A 312 7.17 -2.71 -14.77
C LEU A 312 8.52 -2.07 -14.48
N ARG A 313 8.84 -0.95 -15.13
CA ARG A 313 9.97 -0.09 -14.74
C ARG A 313 9.58 1.37 -14.72
N PHE A 314 10.17 2.13 -13.81
CA PHE A 314 10.02 3.58 -13.78
C PHE A 314 10.94 4.22 -14.83
N VAL A 315 10.50 5.34 -15.38
CA VAL A 315 11.23 6.09 -16.43
C VAL A 315 11.33 7.59 -16.14
N ASN A 316 10.47 8.14 -15.29
CA ASN A 316 10.54 9.54 -14.88
C ASN A 316 9.88 9.78 -13.51
N PHE A 317 10.17 10.92 -12.88
CA PHE A 317 9.49 11.42 -11.68
C PHE A 317 9.05 12.89 -11.81
N TYR A 318 9.33 13.52 -12.95
CA TYR A 318 9.07 14.91 -13.21
C TYR A 318 8.00 15.09 -14.29
N ASN A 319 7.20 16.13 -14.13
CA ASN A 319 6.32 16.60 -15.19
C ASN A 319 7.17 17.00 -16.40
N PRO A 320 6.93 16.43 -17.60
CA PRO A 320 7.78 16.66 -18.76
C PRO A 320 7.71 18.11 -19.29
N ASP A 321 6.62 18.83 -19.01
CA ASP A 321 6.41 20.19 -19.50
C ASP A 321 6.94 21.24 -18.50
N THR A 322 6.75 21.01 -17.20
CA THR A 322 7.09 22.00 -16.16
C THR A 322 8.37 21.71 -15.40
N GLY A 323 8.87 20.47 -15.44
CA GLY A 323 10.00 20.02 -14.62
C GLY A 323 9.66 19.89 -13.12
N GLU A 324 8.39 19.99 -12.73
CA GLU A 324 7.99 19.78 -11.34
C GLU A 324 8.08 18.30 -10.96
N LYS A 325 8.65 17.99 -9.78
CA LYS A 325 8.69 16.63 -9.21
C LYS A 325 7.29 16.14 -8.80
N GLY A 326 7.17 14.84 -8.50
CA GLY A 326 5.91 14.27 -8.01
C GLY A 326 5.03 13.70 -9.12
N TYR A 327 5.63 13.34 -10.24
CA TYR A 327 4.98 12.75 -11.40
C TYR A 327 5.66 11.42 -11.76
N PRO A 328 5.55 10.35 -10.93
CA PRO A 328 6.05 9.04 -11.31
C PRO A 328 5.51 8.63 -12.68
N MET A 329 6.42 8.32 -13.60
CA MET A 329 6.12 7.76 -14.91
C MET A 329 6.75 6.39 -15.01
N PHE A 330 6.00 5.42 -15.48
CA PHE A 330 6.44 4.05 -15.63
C PHE A 330 5.93 3.45 -16.93
N VAL A 331 6.64 2.43 -17.40
CA VAL A 331 6.20 1.55 -18.47
C VAL A 331 5.98 0.15 -17.92
N TYR A 332 4.99 -0.55 -18.45
CA TYR A 332 4.71 -1.93 -18.04
C TYR A 332 4.02 -2.72 -19.16
N GLU A 333 4.16 -4.04 -19.10
CA GLU A 333 3.47 -4.97 -20.00
C GLU A 333 3.15 -6.29 -19.29
N VAL A 334 2.14 -6.99 -19.81
CA VAL A 334 1.80 -8.36 -19.41
C VAL A 334 2.85 -9.30 -20.01
N LEU A 335 3.30 -10.27 -19.21
CA LEU A 335 4.25 -11.32 -19.60
C LEU A 335 3.57 -12.60 -20.08
#